data_AF-A0A380HAG9-F1
#
_entry.id   AF-A0A380HAG9-F1
#
_cell.length_a   1.000
_cell.length_b   1.000
_cell.length_c   1.000
_cell.angle_alpha   90.00
_cell.angle_beta   90.00
_cell.angle_gamma   90.00
#
_symmetry.space_group_name_H-M   'P 1'
#
loop_
_entity.id
_entity.type
_entity.pdbx_description
1 polymer ?
#
loop_
_entity_poly.entity_id
_entity_poly.type
_entity_poly.pdbx_seq_one_letter_code
_entity_poly.pdbx_strand_id
1 'polypeptide(L)' 'MKVINSEKVAAALGPYSLATVLNDLVFTFGQIPLTLDGTLISDNVQE' A
#
# COMPACT_ATOMS: atom_id res chain seq x y z
N MET A 1 -5.63 -2.92 17.95
CA MET A 1 -5.58 -2.42 16.56
C MET A 1 -4.32 -1.59 16.40
N LYS A 2 -3.50 -1.86 15.39
CA LYS A 2 -2.27 -1.11 15.10
C LYS A 2 -2.28 -0.67 13.64
N VAL A 3 -2.11 0.63 13.42
CA VAL A 3 -1.96 1.21 12.08
C VAL A 3 -0.53 1.01 11.59
N ILE A 4 -0.37 0.60 10.33
CA ILE A 4 0.91 0.40 9.68
C ILE A 4 1.05 1.39 8.52
N ASN A 5 2.09 2.21 8.59
CA ASN A 5 2.57 3.05 7.50
C ASN A 5 4.06 2.74 7.25
N SER A 6 4.52 2.92 6.01
CA SER A 6 5.87 2.58 5.58
C SER A 6 6.28 3.50 4.44
N GLU A 7 7.55 3.90 4.42
CA GLU A 7 8.17 4.69 3.34
C GLU A 7 8.68 3.80 2.20
N LYS A 8 8.49 2.48 2.30
CA LYS A 8 8.94 1.49 1.31
C LYS A 8 7.88 1.13 0.25
N VAL A 9 6.77 1.86 0.23
CA VAL A 9 5.70 1.70 -0.76
C VAL A 9 5.16 3.09 -1.11
N ALA A 10 4.41 3.19 -2.21
CA ALA A 10 3.72 4.43 -2.57
C ALA A 10 2.89 4.97 -1.39
N ALA A 11 2.94 6.29 -1.21
CA ALA A 11 2.31 6.95 -0.08
C ALA A 11 0.78 6.77 -0.10
N ALA A 12 0.19 6.60 1.09
CA ALA A 12 -1.25 6.60 1.25
C ALA A 12 -1.80 8.03 1.09
N LEU A 13 -2.39 8.33 -0.06
CA LEU A 13 -3.00 9.63 -0.36
C LEU A 13 -4.47 9.67 0.07
N GLY A 14 -4.73 10.16 1.28
CA GLY A 14 -6.10 10.34 1.79
C GLY A 14 -6.33 9.67 3.16
N PRO A 15 -7.59 9.49 3.57
CA PRO A 15 -7.94 9.01 4.91
C PRO A 15 -7.88 7.47 5.01
N TYR A 16 -6.75 6.87 4.63
CA TYR A 16 -6.51 5.43 4.80
C TYR A 16 -5.08 5.15 5.25
N SER A 17 -4.80 3.89 5.61
CA SER A 17 -3.47 3.42 5.96
C SER A 17 -3.12 2.18 5.14
N LEU A 18 -1.83 1.93 4.96
CA LEU A 18 -1.36 0.82 4.12
C LEU A 18 -1.76 -0.54 4.69
N ALA A 19 -1.71 -0.70 6.01
CA ALA A 19 -2.28 -1.87 6.65
C ALA A 19 -2.75 -1.57 8.05
N THR A 20 -3.60 -2.45 8.57
CA THR A 20 -3.97 -2.49 9.98
C THR A 20 -3.81 -3.90 10.52
N VAL A 21 -3.23 -4.02 11.71
CA VAL A 21 -3.18 -5.27 12.46
C VAL A 21 -4.31 -5.27 13.48
N LEU A 22 -5.13 -6.30 13.43
CA LEU A 22 -6.21 -6.53 14.38
C LEU A 22 -6.14 -7.99 14.85
N ASN A 23 -5.98 -8.16 16.16
CA ASN A 23 -5.61 -9.44 16.77
C ASN A 23 -4.36 -10.00 16.09
N ASP A 24 -4.41 -11.25 15.61
CA ASP A 24 -3.30 -11.93 14.94
C ASP A 24 -3.40 -11.88 13.40
N LEU A 25 -4.23 -10.98 12.86
CA LEU A 25 -4.43 -10.81 11.42
C LEU A 25 -3.94 -9.45 10.92
N VAL A 26 -3.41 -9.46 9.70
CA VAL A 26 -2.98 -8.25 8.98
C VAL A 26 -3.95 -8.00 7.83
N PHE A 27 -4.54 -6.82 7.80
CA PHE A 27 -5.43 -6.36 6.74
C PHE A 27 -4.67 -5.32 5.91
N THR A 28 -4.32 -5.67 4.67
CA THR A 28 -3.61 -4.78 3.74
C THR A 28 -4.60 -4.05 2.85
N PHE A 29 -4.25 -2.83 2.44
CA PHE A 29 -4.96 -2.15 1.36
C PHE A 29 -4.71 -2.84 0.01
N GLY A 30 -5.59 -2.60 -0.96
CA GLY A 30 -5.40 -3.08 -2.34
C GLY A 30 -4.26 -2.32 -3.00
N GLN A 31 -3.11 -2.98 -3.14
CA GLN A 31 -1.96 -2.39 -3.83
C GLN A 31 -2.21 -2.29 -5.33
N ILE A 32 -1.70 -1.22 -5.92
CA ILE A 32 -1.66 -0.93 -7.35
C ILE A 32 -0.17 -0.88 -7.74
N PRO A 33 0.24 -1.29 -8.96
CA PRO A 33 1.64 -1.33 -9.38
C PRO A 33 2.24 0.07 -9.57
N LEU A 34 2.49 0.75 -8.44
CA LEU A 34 3.09 2.07 -8.38
C LEU A 34 4.51 1.98 -7.83
N THR A 35 5.39 2.84 -8.35
CA THR A 35 6.70 3.10 -7.78
C THR A 35 6.60 3.86 -6.44
N LEU A 36 7.73 4.07 -5.76
CA LEU A 36 7.77 4.82 -4.49
C LEU A 36 7.32 6.28 -4.65
N ASP A 37 7.60 6.88 -5.81
CA ASP A 37 7.17 8.23 -6.19
C ASP A 37 5.71 8.30 -6.68
N GLY A 38 5.02 7.16 -6.77
CA GLY A 38 3.61 7.09 -7.14
C GLY A 38 3.33 7.09 -8.64
N THR A 39 4.32 6.74 -9.48
CA THR A 39 4.15 6.57 -10.92
C THR A 39 3.82 5.12 -11.26
N LEU A 40 3.05 4.90 -12.34
CA LEU A 40 2.69 3.55 -12.79
C LEU A 40 3.94 2.84 -13.33
N ILE A 41 4.17 1.61 -12.89
CA ILE A 41 5.35 0.83 -13.30
C ILE A 41 5.31 0.52 -14.79
N SER A 42 4.18 0.01 -15.29
CA SER A 42 4.01 -0.36 -16.70
C SER A 42 2.53 -0.44 -17.06
N ASP A 43 2.22 -0.30 -18.35
CA ASP A 43 0.90 -0.62 -18.93
C ASP A 43 0.77 -2.12 -19.27
N ASN A 44 1.86 -2.88 -19.15
CA ASN A 44 1.86 -4.32 -19.36
C ASN A 44 1.32 -5.03 -18.10
N VAL A 45 0.29 -5.86 -18.27
CA VAL A 45 -0.35 -6.59 -17.16
C VAL A 45 0.60 -7.53 -16.39
N GLN A 46 1.69 -8.00 -17.00
CA GLN A 46 2.64 -8.90 -16.37
C GLN A 46 3.73 -8.19 -15.57
N GLU A 47 3.93 -6.90 -15.82
CA GLU A 47 5.00 -6.06 -15.24
C GLU A 47 4.44 -5.18 -14.13
#